data_AF-A0A971J4X7-F1
#
_entry.id   AF-A0A971J4X7-F1
#
_cell.length_a   1.000
_cell.length_b   1.000
_cell.length_c   1.000
_cell.angle_alpha   90.00
_cell.angle_beta   90.00
_cell.angle_gamma   90.00
#
_symmetry.space_group_name_H-M   'P 1'
#
loop_
_entity.id
_entity.type
_entity.pdbx_description
1 polymer ?
#
loop_
_entity_poly.entity_id
_entity_poly.type
_entity_poly.pdbx_seq_one_letter_code
_entity_poly.pdbx_strand_id
1 'polypeptide(L)'
;MKKRLLLIGGIILLSIGIWLAFDSYHYSPPGMEAAQVKRLAEKELRKLVPDLLQQRDPYGPYIKKQLRGMEVLDVREINGRTYLVFKVDFDSKGPGYPYDSGGYMVGLRLVEKSWGGISLRDGMEFTASYLAGPPVECGHLPEDGVFYGFCKDPGVDRGWLELDGGKKMDLAITTRTILTGVPRGPLSLTPHFYDRAGNELEPGGVMRVAFLSGDEKNVGPYTNMPLQWWVLNQANTDYLTAGGVDAVWVFPDQHQGALQGKAVAKLKELVQNGIPVVFIGMKDLDKVIEVFGVSPKGQTGSEVDPDDIEGVYVGKHRKGLTEAGVIALDDGSQVSPYLEKSVELRYQLDLPTTRRAGRDKAADRDARLIREKMEQRRAIP
;
A
#
# COMPACT_ATOMS: atom_id res chain seq x y z
N MET A 1 37.17 -37.65 -42.12
CA MET A 1 35.73 -37.30 -42.04
C MET A 1 35.13 -37.54 -40.66
N LYS A 2 35.20 -38.74 -40.05
CA LYS A 2 34.58 -39.06 -38.75
C LYS A 2 34.94 -38.11 -37.58
N LYS A 3 36.21 -37.69 -37.45
CA LYS A 3 36.65 -36.74 -36.40
C LYS A 3 36.05 -35.33 -36.54
N ARG A 4 35.83 -34.83 -37.77
CA ARG A 4 35.19 -33.53 -38.01
C ARG A 4 33.69 -33.58 -37.71
N LEU A 5 33.01 -34.68 -38.04
CA LEU A 5 31.60 -34.91 -37.70
C LEU A 5 31.36 -35.01 -36.19
N LEU A 6 32.26 -35.67 -35.44
CA LEU A 6 32.20 -35.71 -33.98
C LEU A 6 32.45 -34.33 -33.35
N LEU A 7 33.36 -33.53 -33.90
CA LEU A 7 33.63 -32.17 -33.42
C LEU A 7 32.43 -31.24 -33.66
N ILE A 8 31.82 -31.32 -34.85
CA ILE A 8 30.62 -30.55 -35.20
C ILE A 8 29.43 -30.98 -34.34
N GLY A 9 29.21 -32.28 -34.15
CA GLY A 9 28.17 -32.80 -33.25
C GLY A 9 28.38 -32.37 -31.79
N GLY A 10 29.63 -32.36 -31.31
CA GLY A 10 29.98 -31.86 -29.98
C GLY A 10 29.71 -30.36 -29.80
N ILE A 11 30.04 -29.53 -30.80
CA ILE A 11 29.75 -28.08 -30.77
C ILE A 11 28.24 -27.83 -30.77
N ILE A 12 27.46 -28.55 -31.59
CA ILE A 12 26.00 -28.40 -31.63
C ILE A 12 25.39 -28.77 -30.27
N LEU A 13 25.80 -29.87 -29.65
CA LEU A 13 25.32 -30.27 -28.32
C LEU A 13 25.71 -29.26 -27.24
N LEU A 14 26.92 -28.69 -27.31
CA LEU A 14 27.36 -27.65 -26.39
C LEU A 14 26.55 -26.36 -26.57
N SER A 15 26.27 -25.96 -27.81
CA SER A 15 25.43 -24.80 -28.11
C SER A 15 23.99 -24.99 -27.64
N ILE A 16 23.41 -26.19 -27.83
CA ILE A 16 22.08 -26.53 -27.31
C ILE A 16 22.10 -26.51 -25.78
N GLY A 17 23.13 -27.07 -25.14
CA GLY A 17 23.27 -27.05 -23.68
C GLY A 17 23.40 -25.63 -23.11
N ILE A 18 24.18 -24.76 -23.76
CA ILE A 18 24.32 -23.35 -23.40
C ILE A 18 22.98 -22.62 -23.60
N TRP A 19 22.28 -22.90 -24.70
CA TRP A 19 20.98 -22.29 -24.99
C TRP A 19 19.91 -22.72 -23.99
N LEU A 20 19.82 -24.01 -23.64
CA LEU A 20 18.90 -24.52 -22.63
C LEU A 20 19.21 -23.97 -21.23
N ALA A 21 20.49 -23.83 -20.88
CA ALA A 21 20.89 -23.18 -19.63
C ALA A 21 20.48 -21.70 -19.63
N PHE A 22 20.79 -20.97 -20.70
CA PHE A 22 20.40 -19.57 -20.86
C PHE A 22 18.88 -19.40 -20.78
N ASP A 23 18.12 -20.26 -21.47
CA ASP A 23 16.66 -20.25 -21.49
C ASP A 23 16.07 -20.49 -20.08
N SER A 24 16.59 -21.50 -19.38
CA SER A 24 16.21 -21.78 -17.99
C SER A 24 16.56 -20.65 -17.02
N TYR A 25 17.63 -19.89 -17.29
CA TYR A 25 18.02 -18.76 -16.45
C TYR A 25 17.32 -17.45 -16.77
N HIS A 26 16.70 -17.30 -17.94
CA HIS A 26 16.13 -16.03 -18.41
C HIS A 26 14.63 -16.06 -18.72
N TYR A 27 13.98 -17.23 -18.77
CA TYR A 27 12.54 -17.35 -19.07
C TYR A 27 11.78 -18.27 -18.10
N SER A 28 12.45 -18.75 -17.05
CA SER A 28 11.82 -19.56 -16.01
C SER A 28 11.40 -18.71 -14.80
N PRO A 29 10.40 -19.17 -14.03
CA PRO A 29 10.08 -18.59 -12.73
C PRO A 29 11.32 -18.53 -11.82
N PRO A 30 11.40 -17.54 -10.92
CA PRO A 30 12.54 -17.39 -10.01
C PRO A 30 12.70 -18.59 -9.06
N GLY A 31 11.62 -19.33 -8.76
CA GLY A 31 11.64 -20.46 -7.82
C GLY A 31 12.05 -20.05 -6.40
N MET A 32 11.77 -18.80 -6.03
CA MET A 32 12.08 -18.18 -4.74
C MET A 32 10.79 -17.88 -3.99
N GLU A 33 10.89 -17.78 -2.66
CA GLU A 33 9.78 -17.33 -1.81
C GLU A 33 9.31 -15.91 -2.18
N ALA A 34 8.00 -15.68 -2.12
CA ALA A 34 7.39 -14.41 -2.54
C ALA A 34 8.00 -13.18 -1.84
N ALA A 35 8.35 -13.29 -0.56
CA ALA A 35 9.00 -12.21 0.19
C ALA A 35 10.40 -11.86 -0.35
N GLN A 36 11.15 -12.86 -0.81
CA GLN A 36 12.46 -12.64 -1.42
C GLN A 36 12.32 -12.00 -2.81
N VAL A 37 11.34 -12.47 -3.61
CA VAL A 37 11.01 -11.87 -4.90
C VAL A 37 10.60 -10.41 -4.72
N LYS A 38 9.71 -10.09 -3.78
CA LYS A 38 9.30 -8.72 -3.45
C LYS A 38 10.50 -7.81 -3.18
N ARG A 39 11.42 -8.23 -2.30
CA ARG A 39 12.63 -7.45 -1.96
C ARG A 39 13.56 -7.21 -3.15
N LEU A 40 13.74 -8.20 -4.02
CA LEU A 40 14.56 -8.04 -5.22
C LEU A 40 13.86 -7.19 -6.28
N ALA A 41 12.54 -7.34 -6.43
CA ALA A 41 11.74 -6.61 -7.39
C ALA A 41 11.69 -5.12 -7.08
N GLU A 42 11.60 -4.73 -5.81
CA GLU A 42 11.70 -3.32 -5.41
C GLU A 42 13.03 -2.69 -5.84
N LYS A 43 14.14 -3.44 -5.85
CA LYS A 43 15.43 -2.92 -6.33
C LYS A 43 15.43 -2.72 -7.84
N GLU A 44 14.86 -3.66 -8.60
CA GLU A 44 14.78 -3.55 -10.06
C GLU A 44 13.78 -2.47 -10.48
N LEU A 45 12.61 -2.39 -9.86
CA LEU A 45 11.62 -1.35 -10.14
C LEU A 45 12.17 0.05 -9.90
N ARG A 46 13.00 0.28 -8.86
CA ARG A 46 13.65 1.59 -8.64
C ARG A 46 14.47 2.07 -9.83
N LYS A 47 15.00 1.15 -10.65
CA LYS A 47 15.73 1.50 -11.87
C LYS A 47 14.78 1.81 -13.04
N LEU A 48 13.66 1.10 -13.12
CA LEU A 48 12.69 1.20 -14.22
C LEU A 48 11.72 2.39 -14.08
N VAL A 49 11.32 2.72 -12.84
CA VAL A 49 10.27 3.72 -12.56
C VAL A 49 10.54 5.11 -13.16
N PRO A 50 11.77 5.66 -13.13
CA PRO A 50 12.05 6.95 -13.77
C PRO A 50 11.63 6.99 -15.24
N ASP A 51 11.88 5.91 -16.00
CA ASP A 51 11.52 5.82 -17.40
C ASP A 51 9.99 5.65 -17.57
N LEU A 52 9.36 4.82 -16.73
CA LEU A 52 7.90 4.63 -16.74
C LEU A 52 7.13 5.93 -16.48
N LEU A 53 7.64 6.79 -15.60
CA LEU A 53 7.03 8.08 -15.29
C LEU A 53 7.22 9.11 -16.43
N GLN A 54 8.25 8.97 -17.27
CA GLN A 54 8.55 9.87 -18.38
C GLN A 54 7.88 9.47 -19.71
N GLN A 55 7.67 8.17 -19.95
CA GLN A 55 7.22 7.67 -21.25
C GLN A 55 5.72 7.84 -21.54
N ARG A 56 4.89 8.21 -20.55
CA ARG A 56 3.42 8.12 -20.68
C ARG A 56 2.67 9.30 -20.07
N ASP A 57 2.93 10.52 -20.55
CA ASP A 57 2.00 11.63 -20.33
C ASP A 57 1.20 11.96 -21.61
N PRO A 58 -0.10 11.60 -21.67
CA PRO A 58 -0.95 11.94 -22.81
C PRO A 58 -1.19 13.46 -22.96
N TYR A 59 -0.85 14.27 -21.95
CA TYR A 59 -1.02 15.73 -21.94
C TYR A 59 0.24 16.49 -22.37
N GLY A 60 1.29 15.79 -22.82
CA GLY A 60 2.47 16.37 -23.46
C GLY A 60 3.68 16.56 -22.54
N PRO A 61 4.82 17.04 -23.08
CA PRO A 61 6.13 17.04 -22.41
C PRO A 61 6.28 18.05 -21.25
N TYR A 62 5.20 18.76 -20.90
CA TYR A 62 5.23 19.89 -19.97
C TYR A 62 4.87 19.50 -18.54
N ILE A 63 4.33 18.29 -18.32
CA ILE A 63 4.06 17.74 -17.00
C ILE A 63 5.20 16.79 -16.62
N LYS A 64 5.92 17.13 -15.56
CA LYS A 64 6.95 16.27 -14.99
C LYS A 64 6.36 15.49 -13.83
N LYS A 65 6.43 14.16 -13.91
CA LYS A 65 6.07 13.26 -12.82
C LYS A 65 7.30 12.97 -11.97
N GLN A 66 7.26 13.36 -10.70
CA GLN A 66 8.32 13.10 -9.74
C GLN A 66 7.94 11.91 -8.87
N LEU A 67 8.79 10.88 -8.83
CA LEU A 67 8.59 9.73 -7.96
C LEU A 67 8.49 10.20 -6.50
N ARG A 68 7.43 9.75 -5.83
CA ARG A 68 7.22 9.99 -4.41
C ARG A 68 7.25 8.71 -3.59
N GLY A 69 6.66 7.63 -4.08
CA GLY A 69 6.58 6.35 -3.38
C GLY A 69 6.48 5.19 -4.35
N MET A 70 6.88 4.01 -3.92
CA MET A 70 6.77 2.80 -4.73
C MET A 70 6.69 1.57 -3.83
N GLU A 71 5.80 0.65 -4.20
CA GLU A 71 5.59 -0.60 -3.49
C GLU A 71 5.33 -1.75 -4.47
N VAL A 72 5.83 -2.94 -4.15
CA VAL A 72 5.33 -4.19 -4.73
C VAL A 72 4.17 -4.69 -3.88
N LEU A 73 2.95 -4.59 -4.44
CA LEU A 73 1.71 -4.90 -3.74
C LEU A 73 1.50 -6.41 -3.56
N ASP A 74 1.90 -7.21 -4.55
CA ASP A 74 1.65 -8.65 -4.54
C ASP A 74 2.62 -9.38 -5.48
N VAL A 75 2.91 -10.64 -5.17
CA VAL A 75 3.70 -11.56 -5.99
C VAL A 75 3.04 -12.93 -5.94
N ARG A 76 2.58 -13.44 -7.09
CA ARG A 76 1.97 -14.77 -7.18
C ARG A 76 2.36 -15.49 -8.46
N GLU A 77 2.30 -16.81 -8.40
CA GLU A 77 2.41 -17.65 -9.59
C GLU A 77 1.02 -17.84 -10.22
N ILE A 78 0.92 -17.56 -11.52
CA ILE A 78 -0.27 -17.81 -12.35
C ILE A 78 0.20 -18.61 -13.57
N ASN A 79 -0.43 -19.75 -13.83
CA ASN A 79 -0.15 -20.59 -15.01
C ASN A 79 1.35 -20.92 -15.19
N GLY A 80 2.07 -21.21 -14.10
CA GLY A 80 3.49 -21.56 -14.13
C GLY A 80 4.44 -20.38 -14.36
N ARG A 81 3.97 -19.14 -14.21
CA ARG A 81 4.76 -17.90 -14.33
C ARG A 81 4.55 -17.02 -13.11
N THR A 82 5.61 -16.37 -12.64
CA THR A 82 5.54 -15.48 -11.48
C THR A 82 5.25 -14.06 -11.93
N TYR A 83 4.16 -13.48 -11.44
CA TYR A 83 3.79 -12.10 -11.68
C TYR A 83 3.90 -11.30 -10.40
N LEU A 84 4.19 -10.01 -10.56
CA LEU A 84 4.02 -9.05 -9.48
C LEU A 84 3.09 -7.92 -9.89
N VAL A 85 2.35 -7.40 -8.92
CA VAL A 85 1.63 -6.14 -9.03
C VAL A 85 2.38 -5.11 -8.22
N PHE A 86 2.61 -3.93 -8.79
CA PHE A 86 3.29 -2.84 -8.13
C PHE A 86 2.49 -1.54 -8.26
N LYS A 87 2.79 -0.62 -7.36
CA LYS A 87 2.21 0.72 -7.33
C LYS A 87 3.32 1.75 -7.25
N VAL A 88 3.16 2.84 -8.00
CA VAL A 88 4.08 3.99 -8.00
C VAL A 88 3.27 5.24 -7.75
N ASP A 89 3.62 5.97 -6.71
CA ASP A 89 3.07 7.28 -6.38
C ASP A 89 3.97 8.36 -6.97
N PHE A 90 3.35 9.36 -7.60
CA PHE A 90 4.08 10.48 -8.20
C PHE A 90 3.37 11.81 -7.99
N ASP A 91 4.16 12.88 -7.87
CA ASP A 91 3.67 14.25 -7.91
C ASP A 91 3.78 14.78 -9.34
N SER A 92 2.77 15.49 -9.82
CA SER A 92 2.78 16.10 -11.16
C SER A 92 3.10 17.59 -11.06
N LYS A 93 4.09 18.04 -11.83
CA LYS A 93 4.51 19.45 -11.88
C LYS A 93 4.44 19.99 -13.30
N GLY A 94 3.70 21.07 -13.52
CA GLY A 94 3.58 21.72 -14.82
C GLY A 94 2.63 22.91 -14.85
N PRO A 95 2.58 23.67 -15.97
CA PRO A 95 1.65 24.79 -16.13
C PRO A 95 0.19 24.31 -16.03
N GLY A 96 -0.64 24.97 -15.22
CA GLY A 96 -2.04 24.58 -15.00
C GLY A 96 -2.28 23.62 -13.83
N TYR A 97 -1.22 23.15 -13.17
CA TYR A 97 -1.26 22.41 -11.90
C TYR A 97 -0.59 23.26 -10.80
N PRO A 98 -1.27 24.31 -10.28
CA PRO A 98 -0.71 25.20 -9.26
C PRO A 98 -0.57 24.53 -7.89
N TYR A 99 -1.17 23.35 -7.71
CA TYR A 99 -1.03 22.48 -6.55
C TYR A 99 -0.44 21.17 -7.04
N ASP A 100 0.50 20.58 -6.29
CA ASP A 100 1.08 19.25 -6.57
C ASP A 100 -0.02 18.19 -6.60
N SER A 101 -0.73 18.04 -7.74
CA SER A 101 -1.76 17.03 -7.91
C SER A 101 -1.06 15.70 -8.12
N GLY A 102 -1.01 14.91 -7.05
CA GLY A 102 -0.46 13.57 -7.08
C GLY A 102 -1.37 12.61 -7.82
N GLY A 103 -0.76 11.63 -8.47
CA GLY A 103 -1.44 10.47 -9.03
C GLY A 103 -0.67 9.20 -8.66
N TYR A 104 -1.17 8.07 -9.14
CA TYR A 104 -0.43 6.83 -9.01
C TYR A 104 -0.55 5.98 -10.27
N MET A 105 0.41 5.09 -10.43
CA MET A 105 0.42 4.06 -11.45
C MET A 105 0.26 2.71 -10.76
N VAL A 106 -0.57 1.85 -11.34
CA VAL A 106 -0.62 0.42 -10.99
C VAL A 106 -0.08 -0.34 -12.17
N GLY A 107 0.84 -1.26 -11.93
CA GLY A 107 1.43 -2.06 -12.98
C GLY A 107 1.56 -3.53 -12.62
N LEU A 108 1.65 -4.34 -13.66
CA LEU A 108 1.90 -5.77 -13.65
C LEU A 108 3.24 -6.02 -14.34
N ARG A 109 4.10 -6.84 -13.74
CA ARG A 109 5.34 -7.30 -14.37
C ARG A 109 5.44 -8.83 -14.29
N LEU A 110 5.97 -9.43 -15.35
CA LEU A 110 6.43 -10.81 -15.31
C LEU A 110 7.82 -10.84 -14.66
N VAL A 111 7.96 -11.74 -13.68
CA VAL A 111 9.21 -11.96 -12.95
C VAL A 111 9.88 -13.20 -13.49
N GLU A 112 11.07 -13.01 -14.03
CA GLU A 112 11.90 -14.10 -14.52
C GLU A 112 13.14 -14.23 -13.66
N LYS A 113 13.69 -15.44 -13.64
CA LYS A 113 15.03 -15.66 -13.12
C LYS A 113 16.04 -14.83 -13.94
N SER A 114 17.13 -14.42 -13.29
CA SER A 114 18.27 -13.81 -13.97
C SER A 114 19.57 -14.19 -13.25
N TRP A 115 20.72 -13.94 -13.88
CA TRP A 115 22.00 -14.26 -13.26
C TRP A 115 22.24 -13.39 -12.02
N GLY A 116 22.22 -14.00 -10.84
CA GLY A 116 22.39 -13.32 -9.56
C GLY A 116 21.11 -12.71 -8.96
N GLY A 117 19.93 -12.96 -9.53
CA GLY A 117 18.68 -12.44 -8.98
C GLY A 117 17.46 -12.71 -9.85
N ILE A 118 16.68 -11.65 -10.07
CA ILE A 118 15.48 -11.66 -10.94
C ILE A 118 15.60 -10.58 -12.00
N SER A 119 14.79 -10.69 -13.05
CA SER A 119 14.54 -9.60 -14.00
C SER A 119 13.05 -9.37 -14.13
N LEU A 120 12.68 -8.11 -14.37
CA LEU A 120 11.28 -7.71 -14.58
C LEU A 120 11.09 -7.45 -16.07
N ARG A 121 10.24 -8.24 -16.70
CA ARG A 121 9.83 -8.02 -18.10
C ARG A 121 8.66 -7.06 -18.16
N ASP A 122 8.52 -6.42 -19.32
CA ASP A 122 7.39 -5.57 -19.63
C ASP A 122 6.06 -6.32 -19.38
N GLY A 123 5.09 -5.57 -18.92
CA GLY A 123 3.73 -6.05 -18.71
C GLY A 123 2.74 -4.95 -19.05
N MET A 124 1.77 -4.72 -18.16
CA MET A 124 0.78 -3.67 -18.36
C MET A 124 0.76 -2.73 -17.17
N GLU A 125 0.57 -1.44 -17.42
CA GLU A 125 0.42 -0.42 -16.40
C GLU A 125 -0.50 0.69 -16.88
N PHE A 126 -1.19 1.29 -15.93
CA PHE A 126 -2.06 2.44 -16.16
C PHE A 126 -1.89 3.45 -15.03
N THR A 127 -2.16 4.72 -15.33
CA THR A 127 -2.19 5.79 -14.33
C THR A 127 -3.62 6.04 -13.89
N ALA A 128 -3.82 6.22 -12.59
CA ALA A 128 -5.10 6.50 -11.98
C ALA A 128 -5.01 7.69 -11.01
N SER A 129 -6.17 8.25 -10.71
CA SER A 129 -6.35 9.33 -9.74
C SER A 129 -6.85 8.76 -8.41
N TYR A 130 -6.45 9.40 -7.32
CA TYR A 130 -7.06 9.17 -6.01
C TYR A 130 -8.40 9.87 -5.83
N LEU A 131 -8.66 10.88 -6.66
CA LEU A 131 -9.89 11.63 -6.67
C LEU A 131 -10.84 11.02 -7.70
N ALA A 132 -11.93 10.43 -7.22
CA ALA A 132 -12.98 9.75 -8.00
C ALA A 132 -12.51 8.49 -8.76
N GLY A 133 -13.48 7.64 -9.13
CA GLY A 133 -13.26 6.42 -9.91
C GLY A 133 -13.95 5.19 -9.33
N PRO A 134 -13.73 4.01 -9.94
CA PRO A 134 -14.24 2.74 -9.42
C PRO A 134 -13.63 2.41 -8.05
N PRO A 135 -14.27 1.54 -7.24
CA PRO A 135 -13.71 1.05 -5.97
C PRO A 135 -12.39 0.28 -6.17
N VAL A 136 -12.14 -0.24 -7.38
CA VAL A 136 -10.91 -0.93 -7.74
C VAL A 136 -10.46 -0.47 -9.12
N GLU A 137 -9.20 -0.04 -9.24
CA GLU A 137 -8.61 0.18 -10.56
C GLU A 137 -8.08 -1.14 -11.09
N CYS A 138 -8.51 -1.52 -12.29
CA CYS A 138 -8.25 -2.84 -12.85
C CYS A 138 -7.46 -2.76 -14.16
N GLY A 139 -6.65 -3.79 -14.40
CA GLY A 139 -5.97 -4.02 -15.67
C GLY A 139 -6.02 -5.49 -16.05
N HIS A 140 -5.77 -5.76 -17.32
CA HIS A 140 -5.80 -7.11 -17.87
C HIS A 140 -4.70 -7.27 -18.90
N LEU A 141 -3.88 -8.31 -18.78
CA LEU A 141 -2.88 -8.71 -19.76
C LEU A 141 -3.42 -9.91 -20.56
N PRO A 142 -4.00 -9.70 -21.77
CA PRO A 142 -4.75 -10.75 -22.48
C PRO A 142 -3.90 -11.90 -22.98
N GLU A 143 -2.65 -11.62 -23.39
CA GLU A 143 -1.74 -12.62 -23.95
C GLU A 143 -1.36 -13.69 -22.93
N ASP A 144 -1.18 -13.25 -21.68
CA ASP A 144 -0.81 -14.12 -20.57
C ASP A 144 -2.02 -14.65 -19.81
N GLY A 145 -3.18 -13.98 -19.93
CA GLY A 145 -4.42 -14.34 -19.24
C GLY A 145 -4.35 -13.95 -17.77
N VAL A 146 -3.97 -12.71 -17.48
CA VAL A 146 -3.80 -12.22 -16.11
C VAL A 146 -4.64 -10.98 -15.88
N PHE A 147 -5.56 -11.04 -14.93
CA PHE A 147 -6.31 -9.89 -14.44
C PHE A 147 -5.73 -9.41 -13.11
N TYR A 148 -5.55 -8.11 -12.98
CA TYR A 148 -4.98 -7.51 -11.78
C TYR A 148 -5.70 -6.21 -11.42
N GLY A 149 -5.58 -5.80 -10.16
CA GLY A 149 -6.17 -4.54 -9.73
C GLY A 149 -5.72 -4.10 -8.35
N PHE A 150 -5.96 -2.84 -8.06
CA PHE A 150 -5.71 -2.23 -6.76
C PHE A 150 -7.02 -1.72 -6.18
N CYS A 151 -7.39 -2.22 -5.00
CA CYS A 151 -8.59 -1.82 -4.28
C CYS A 151 -8.35 -0.44 -3.64
N LYS A 152 -8.89 0.60 -4.30
CA LYS A 152 -8.95 1.96 -3.77
C LYS A 152 -9.89 2.02 -2.58
N ASP A 153 -11.05 1.39 -2.72
CA ASP A 153 -12.00 1.20 -1.64
C ASP A 153 -11.51 0.04 -0.76
N PRO A 154 -11.08 0.31 0.48
CA PRO A 154 -10.71 -0.74 1.42
C PRO A 154 -11.92 -1.57 1.92
N GLY A 155 -13.15 -1.14 1.64
CA GLY A 155 -14.36 -1.90 1.89
C GLY A 155 -14.55 -3.09 0.95
N VAL A 156 -13.78 -3.19 -0.14
CA VAL A 156 -13.82 -4.33 -1.06
C VAL A 156 -13.40 -5.60 -0.32
N ASP A 157 -14.37 -6.48 -0.10
CA ASP A 157 -14.19 -7.76 0.61
C ASP A 157 -14.27 -8.92 -0.37
N ARG A 158 -15.14 -8.82 -1.39
CA ARG A 158 -15.35 -9.84 -2.42
C ARG A 158 -15.48 -9.20 -3.80
N GLY A 159 -15.23 -10.00 -4.82
CA GLY A 159 -15.51 -9.61 -6.19
C GLY A 159 -15.54 -10.79 -7.13
N TRP A 160 -16.17 -10.60 -8.27
CA TRP A 160 -16.20 -11.57 -9.35
C TRP A 160 -16.07 -10.86 -10.70
N LEU A 161 -15.57 -11.58 -11.69
CA LEU A 161 -15.51 -11.16 -13.07
C LEU A 161 -16.63 -11.84 -13.85
N GLU A 162 -17.43 -11.04 -14.55
CA GLU A 162 -18.22 -11.53 -15.67
C GLU A 162 -17.31 -11.69 -16.89
N LEU A 163 -17.36 -12.87 -17.49
CA LEU A 163 -16.75 -13.17 -18.78
C LEU A 163 -17.83 -13.25 -19.86
N ASP A 164 -17.40 -13.20 -21.12
CA ASP A 164 -18.28 -13.44 -22.27
C ASP A 164 -19.16 -14.68 -22.08
N GLY A 165 -20.45 -14.54 -22.39
CA GLY A 165 -21.46 -15.59 -22.20
C GLY A 165 -22.01 -15.70 -20.78
N GLY A 166 -21.79 -14.71 -19.91
CA GLY A 166 -22.40 -14.61 -18.57
C GLY A 166 -21.76 -15.54 -17.53
N LYS A 167 -20.60 -16.14 -17.85
CA LYS A 167 -19.85 -16.95 -16.89
C LYS A 167 -19.25 -16.03 -15.83
N LYS A 168 -19.34 -16.44 -14.57
CA LYS A 168 -18.75 -15.71 -13.43
C LYS A 168 -17.52 -16.43 -12.92
N MET A 169 -16.52 -15.67 -12.51
CA MET A 169 -15.31 -16.18 -11.87
C MET A 169 -14.97 -15.33 -10.65
N ASP A 170 -14.77 -15.96 -9.50
CA ASP A 170 -14.38 -15.25 -8.30
C ASP A 170 -12.99 -14.63 -8.44
N LEU A 171 -12.85 -13.41 -7.92
CA LEU A 171 -11.58 -12.71 -7.88
C LEU A 171 -10.78 -13.11 -6.64
N ALA A 172 -9.49 -13.35 -6.83
CA ALA A 172 -8.56 -13.62 -5.74
C ALA A 172 -8.09 -12.29 -5.10
N ILE A 173 -8.98 -11.70 -4.31
CA ILE A 173 -8.77 -10.45 -3.58
C ILE A 173 -7.98 -10.73 -2.30
N THR A 174 -6.83 -10.09 -2.15
CA THR A 174 -6.09 -9.99 -0.89
C THR A 174 -6.29 -8.59 -0.30
N THR A 175 -5.60 -8.24 0.80
CA THR A 175 -5.82 -7.02 1.60
C THR A 175 -6.15 -5.77 0.80
N ARG A 176 -5.49 -5.53 -0.35
CA ARG A 176 -5.84 -4.42 -1.28
C ARG A 176 -5.56 -4.73 -2.76
N THR A 177 -5.32 -5.98 -3.11
CA THR A 177 -4.79 -6.33 -4.43
C THR A 177 -5.56 -7.49 -5.03
N ILE A 178 -5.75 -7.41 -6.34
CA ILE A 178 -6.31 -8.49 -7.13
C ILE A 178 -5.20 -8.96 -8.07
N LEU A 179 -4.98 -10.27 -8.11
CA LEU A 179 -4.09 -10.92 -9.05
C LEU A 179 -4.62 -12.33 -9.31
N THR A 180 -5.24 -12.52 -10.47
CA THR A 180 -5.91 -13.78 -10.83
C THR A 180 -5.67 -14.17 -12.27
N GLY A 181 -5.71 -15.48 -12.55
CA GLY A 181 -5.68 -16.00 -13.90
C GLY A 181 -7.06 -15.90 -14.55
N VAL A 182 -7.11 -15.43 -15.79
CA VAL A 182 -8.29 -15.41 -16.67
C VAL A 182 -8.00 -16.20 -17.95
N PRO A 183 -9.02 -16.61 -18.73
CA PRO A 183 -8.76 -17.19 -20.04
C PRO A 183 -7.96 -16.21 -20.91
N ARG A 184 -7.10 -16.75 -21.79
CA ARG A 184 -6.26 -15.94 -22.68
C ARG A 184 -7.06 -15.43 -23.87
N GLY A 185 -6.62 -14.28 -24.40
CA GLY A 185 -7.18 -13.66 -25.60
C GLY A 185 -8.07 -12.45 -25.31
N PRO A 186 -8.61 -11.82 -26.36
CA PRO A 186 -9.49 -10.66 -26.22
C PRO A 186 -10.82 -11.12 -25.62
N LEU A 187 -11.10 -10.72 -24.39
CA LEU A 187 -12.32 -11.04 -23.66
C LEU A 187 -12.93 -9.75 -23.13
N SER A 188 -14.26 -9.66 -23.14
CA SER A 188 -14.94 -8.67 -22.30
C SER A 188 -14.90 -9.15 -20.86
N LEU A 189 -14.31 -8.34 -19.99
CA LEU A 189 -14.23 -8.61 -18.56
C LEU A 189 -14.97 -7.48 -17.83
N THR A 190 -16.04 -7.82 -17.13
CA THR A 190 -16.80 -6.85 -16.32
C THR A 190 -16.60 -7.19 -14.84
N PRO A 191 -15.83 -6.40 -14.09
CA PRO A 191 -15.61 -6.66 -12.67
C PRO A 191 -16.76 -6.11 -11.83
N HIS A 192 -17.15 -6.88 -10.82
CA HIS A 192 -18.11 -6.50 -9.79
C HIS A 192 -17.48 -6.66 -8.41
N PHE A 193 -17.66 -5.66 -7.55
CA PHE A 193 -17.03 -5.60 -6.24
C PHE A 193 -18.06 -5.40 -5.14
N TYR A 194 -17.87 -6.08 -4.02
CA TYR A 194 -18.83 -6.10 -2.94
C TYR A 194 -18.14 -5.83 -1.61
N ASP A 195 -18.86 -5.11 -0.75
CA ASP A 195 -18.49 -4.99 0.65
C ASP A 195 -18.73 -6.31 1.40
N ARG A 196 -18.30 -6.31 2.68
CA ARG A 196 -18.51 -7.45 3.58
C ARG A 196 -19.98 -7.76 3.83
N ALA A 197 -20.86 -6.76 3.75
CA ALA A 197 -22.31 -6.94 3.90
C ALA A 197 -22.96 -7.52 2.64
N GLY A 198 -22.23 -7.57 1.51
CA GLY A 198 -22.71 -8.05 0.22
C GLY A 198 -23.38 -6.99 -0.65
N ASN A 199 -23.21 -5.71 -0.32
CA ASN A 199 -23.65 -4.62 -1.18
C ASN A 199 -22.62 -4.43 -2.29
N GLU A 200 -23.10 -4.23 -3.52
CA GLU A 200 -22.23 -3.87 -4.64
C GLU A 200 -21.70 -2.45 -4.43
N LEU A 201 -20.39 -2.29 -4.64
CA LEU A 201 -19.70 -1.02 -4.50
C LEU A 201 -19.73 -0.28 -5.82
N GLU A 202 -20.48 0.80 -5.85
CA GLU A 202 -20.56 1.72 -6.99
C GLU A 202 -19.32 2.63 -7.08
N PRO A 203 -19.01 3.17 -8.27
CA PRO A 203 -17.97 4.18 -8.43
C PRO A 203 -18.19 5.38 -7.49
N GLY A 204 -17.19 5.70 -6.67
CA GLY A 204 -17.27 6.74 -5.64
C GLY A 204 -16.55 6.40 -4.32
N GLY A 205 -16.24 5.13 -4.09
CA GLY A 205 -15.65 4.59 -2.85
C GLY A 205 -14.14 4.82 -2.67
N VAL A 206 -13.69 6.06 -2.56
CA VAL A 206 -12.37 6.34 -1.96
C VAL A 206 -12.56 6.71 -0.49
N MET A 207 -11.63 6.32 0.37
CA MET A 207 -11.70 6.70 1.79
C MET A 207 -11.73 8.21 1.92
N ARG A 208 -12.79 8.77 2.52
CA ARG A 208 -12.97 10.22 2.70
C ARG A 208 -12.41 10.67 4.03
N VAL A 209 -11.35 11.46 4.04
CA VAL A 209 -10.68 11.90 5.27
C VAL A 209 -10.76 13.41 5.44
N ALA A 210 -11.33 13.83 6.55
CA ALA A 210 -11.34 15.22 6.97
C ALA A 210 -10.02 15.56 7.65
N PHE A 211 -9.27 16.53 7.11
CA PHE A 211 -8.05 17.04 7.73
C PHE A 211 -8.37 18.26 8.59
N LEU A 212 -8.26 18.11 9.91
CA LEU A 212 -8.33 19.23 10.85
C LEU A 212 -6.96 19.90 10.93
N SER A 213 -6.76 20.95 10.13
CA SER A 213 -5.58 21.80 10.18
C SER A 213 -5.92 23.25 9.82
N GLY A 214 -5.20 24.19 10.44
CA GLY A 214 -5.18 25.61 10.08
C GLY A 214 -3.93 26.00 9.29
N ASP A 215 -3.01 25.06 9.04
CA ASP A 215 -1.79 25.27 8.26
C ASP A 215 -1.63 24.20 7.17
N GLU A 216 -1.72 24.63 5.92
CA GLU A 216 -1.56 23.75 4.75
C GLU A 216 -0.21 23.02 4.72
N LYS A 217 0.84 23.56 5.37
CA LYS A 217 2.16 22.90 5.44
C LYS A 217 2.10 21.58 6.22
N ASN A 218 1.23 21.49 7.21
CA ASN A 218 1.04 20.26 7.98
C ASN A 218 0.37 19.17 7.14
N VAL A 219 -0.46 19.58 6.18
CA VAL A 219 -1.25 18.71 5.31
C VAL A 219 -0.45 18.22 4.10
N GLY A 220 0.47 19.02 3.57
CA GLY A 220 1.27 18.71 2.38
C GLY A 220 1.81 17.27 2.28
N PRO A 221 2.37 16.68 3.36
CA PRO A 221 2.85 15.29 3.34
C PRO A 221 1.76 14.23 3.15
N TYR A 222 0.47 14.57 3.14
CA TYR A 222 -0.64 13.61 3.14
C TYR A 222 -1.57 13.71 1.93
N THR A 223 -1.34 14.69 1.05
CA THR A 223 -2.25 15.04 -0.06
C THR A 223 -2.27 14.04 -1.22
N ASN A 224 -1.33 13.11 -1.30
CA ASN A 224 -1.24 12.12 -2.38
C ASN A 224 -1.65 10.70 -1.96
N MET A 225 -2.23 10.56 -0.77
CA MET A 225 -2.60 9.23 -0.27
C MET A 225 -3.84 8.72 -1.02
N PRO A 226 -4.09 7.39 -1.05
CA PRO A 226 -5.28 6.77 -1.64
C PRO A 226 -6.60 7.08 -0.94
N LEU A 227 -6.91 8.36 -0.82
CA LEU A 227 -8.05 8.89 -0.10
C LEU A 227 -8.51 10.21 -0.73
N GLN A 228 -9.80 10.48 -0.61
CA GLN A 228 -10.35 11.81 -0.85
C GLN A 228 -10.22 12.62 0.43
N TRP A 229 -9.67 13.83 0.36
CA TRP A 229 -9.49 14.67 1.54
C TRP A 229 -9.93 16.11 1.31
N TRP A 230 -10.22 16.79 2.42
CA TRP A 230 -10.44 18.23 2.46
C TRP A 230 -9.99 18.76 3.81
N VAL A 231 -9.60 20.03 3.84
CA VAL A 231 -9.13 20.70 5.06
C VAL A 231 -10.28 21.49 5.68
N LEU A 232 -10.39 21.42 7.00
CA LEU A 232 -11.21 22.34 7.79
C LEU A 232 -10.50 22.67 9.10
N ASN A 233 -10.92 23.76 9.72
CA ASN A 233 -10.47 24.18 11.03
C ASN A 233 -11.30 23.50 12.14
N GLN A 234 -10.78 23.41 13.38
CA GLN A 234 -11.51 22.78 14.49
C GLN A 234 -12.86 23.45 14.79
N ALA A 235 -12.99 24.75 14.55
CA ALA A 235 -14.23 25.50 14.72
C ALA A 235 -15.35 25.05 13.75
N ASN A 236 -14.98 24.38 12.66
CA ASN A 236 -15.87 23.95 11.59
C ASN A 236 -16.20 22.45 11.65
N THR A 237 -15.88 21.78 12.76
CA THR A 237 -16.14 20.34 12.94
C THR A 237 -17.61 19.95 12.83
N ASP A 238 -18.53 20.88 13.12
CA ASP A 238 -19.98 20.68 13.02
C ASP A 238 -20.47 20.32 11.60
N TYR A 239 -19.70 20.64 10.54
CA TYR A 239 -20.02 20.23 9.16
C TYR A 239 -19.78 18.74 8.88
N LEU A 240 -19.05 18.04 9.74
CA LEU A 240 -18.77 16.62 9.55
C LEU A 240 -19.99 15.77 9.90
N THR A 241 -20.29 14.78 9.07
CA THR A 241 -21.38 13.82 9.32
C THR A 241 -20.88 12.41 9.07
N ALA A 242 -21.40 11.42 9.80
CA ALA A 242 -20.98 10.03 9.65
C ALA A 242 -21.19 9.46 8.23
N GLY A 243 -22.13 10.02 7.45
CA GLY A 243 -22.31 9.67 6.05
C GLY A 243 -21.36 10.40 5.08
N GLY A 244 -20.76 11.53 5.50
CA GLY A 244 -19.93 12.39 4.67
C GLY A 244 -18.42 12.18 4.82
N VAL A 245 -17.98 11.44 5.84
CA VAL A 245 -16.56 11.22 6.14
C VAL A 245 -16.32 9.80 6.65
N ASP A 246 -15.16 9.24 6.32
CA ASP A 246 -14.73 7.90 6.71
C ASP A 246 -13.62 7.90 7.77
N ALA A 247 -12.88 9.00 7.93
CA ALA A 247 -12.00 9.24 9.08
C ALA A 247 -11.72 10.74 9.29
N VAL A 248 -11.28 11.11 10.49
CA VAL A 248 -10.82 12.47 10.79
C VAL A 248 -9.36 12.44 11.21
N TRP A 249 -8.50 13.20 10.55
CA TRP A 249 -7.10 13.37 10.93
C TRP A 249 -6.89 14.74 11.55
N VAL A 250 -6.36 14.77 12.76
CA VAL A 250 -6.10 15.99 13.53
C VAL A 250 -4.62 16.27 13.53
N PHE A 251 -4.24 17.40 12.95
CA PHE A 251 -2.85 17.81 12.82
C PHE A 251 -2.35 18.55 14.07
N PRO A 252 -1.03 18.61 14.31
CA PRO A 252 -0.45 19.18 15.54
C PRO A 252 -0.96 20.57 15.91
N ASP A 253 -1.15 21.43 14.92
CA ASP A 253 -1.64 22.79 15.11
C ASP A 253 -3.09 22.86 15.63
N GLN A 254 -3.84 21.75 15.54
CA GLN A 254 -5.24 21.64 15.95
C GLN A 254 -5.48 20.73 17.15
N HIS A 255 -4.45 20.02 17.65
CA HIS A 255 -4.61 19.05 18.74
C HIS A 255 -5.33 19.62 19.97
N GLN A 256 -4.87 20.76 20.47
CA GLN A 256 -5.46 21.38 21.66
C GLN A 256 -6.92 21.78 21.44
N GLY A 257 -7.21 22.40 20.29
CA GLY A 257 -8.57 22.86 19.95
C GLY A 257 -9.53 21.70 19.70
N ALA A 258 -9.06 20.62 19.06
CA ALA A 258 -9.85 19.43 18.78
C ALA A 258 -10.23 18.64 20.04
N LEU A 259 -9.40 18.71 21.10
CA LEU A 259 -9.64 18.03 22.37
C LEU A 259 -10.49 18.84 23.36
N GLN A 260 -11.09 19.97 22.92
CA GLN A 260 -11.84 20.87 23.79
C GLN A 260 -13.15 21.36 23.15
N GLY A 261 -14.05 21.85 24.00
CA GLY A 261 -15.26 22.57 23.58
C GLY A 261 -16.21 21.76 22.68
N LYS A 262 -16.71 22.41 21.61
CA LYS A 262 -17.64 21.78 20.66
C LYS A 262 -16.96 20.75 19.76
N ALA A 263 -15.69 20.97 19.40
CA ALA A 263 -14.96 20.09 18.51
C ALA A 263 -14.85 18.67 19.07
N VAL A 264 -14.47 18.51 20.35
CA VAL A 264 -14.38 17.18 20.96
C VAL A 264 -15.75 16.50 21.06
N ALA A 265 -16.82 17.26 21.33
CA ALA A 265 -18.17 16.68 21.37
C ALA A 265 -18.56 16.09 20.02
N LYS A 266 -18.24 16.78 18.93
CA LYS A 266 -18.49 16.31 17.57
C LYS A 266 -17.59 15.12 17.19
N LEU A 267 -16.31 15.15 17.54
CA LEU A 267 -15.40 14.03 17.30
C LEU A 267 -15.84 12.76 18.06
N LYS A 268 -16.34 12.90 19.30
CA LYS A 268 -16.95 11.79 20.06
C LYS A 268 -18.17 11.22 19.36
N GLU A 269 -19.06 12.07 18.85
CA GLU A 269 -20.23 11.65 18.07
C GLU A 269 -19.80 10.83 16.85
N LEU A 270 -18.81 11.29 16.09
CA LEU A 270 -18.26 10.58 14.93
C LEU A 270 -17.69 9.21 15.31
N VAL A 271 -16.88 9.13 16.38
CA VAL A 271 -16.34 7.86 16.92
C VAL A 271 -17.48 6.91 17.29
N GLN A 272 -18.55 7.40 17.91
CA GLN A 272 -19.69 6.54 18.24
C GLN A 272 -20.41 5.97 17.01
N ASN A 273 -20.36 6.69 15.88
CA ASN A 273 -20.86 6.24 14.60
C ASN A 273 -19.83 5.42 13.79
N GLY A 274 -18.70 5.04 14.39
CA GLY A 274 -17.69 4.19 13.76
C GLY A 274 -16.71 4.93 12.85
N ILE A 275 -16.65 6.27 12.93
CA ILE A 275 -15.66 7.08 12.21
C ILE A 275 -14.44 7.27 13.12
N PRO A 276 -13.27 6.71 12.77
CA PRO A 276 -12.07 6.88 13.57
C PRO A 276 -11.53 8.32 13.51
N VAL A 277 -10.88 8.72 14.60
CA VAL A 277 -10.15 9.98 14.72
C VAL A 277 -8.69 9.66 15.01
N VAL A 278 -7.78 10.21 14.21
CA VAL A 278 -6.34 10.00 14.30
C VAL A 278 -5.66 11.33 14.58
N PHE A 279 -4.87 11.41 15.66
CA PHE A 279 -4.07 12.57 16.02
C PHE A 279 -2.63 12.37 15.55
N ILE A 280 -2.29 13.00 14.44
CA ILE A 280 -0.99 12.90 13.78
C ILE A 280 0.08 13.56 14.64
N GLY A 281 1.19 12.87 14.92
CA GLY A 281 2.31 13.40 15.69
C GLY A 281 2.09 13.46 17.22
N MET A 282 0.89 13.18 17.71
CA MET A 282 0.58 13.20 19.14
C MET A 282 1.17 11.97 19.82
N LYS A 283 1.87 12.17 20.95
CA LYS A 283 2.45 11.09 21.78
C LYS A 283 1.64 10.80 23.05
N ASP A 284 0.74 11.72 23.41
CA ASP A 284 0.00 11.70 24.67
C ASP A 284 -1.31 10.90 24.54
N LEU A 285 -1.18 9.58 24.63
CA LEU A 285 -2.32 8.66 24.58
C LEU A 285 -3.25 8.84 25.78
N ASP A 286 -2.71 9.09 26.97
CA ASP A 286 -3.48 9.22 28.21
C ASP A 286 -4.48 10.37 28.13
N LYS A 287 -4.07 11.50 27.55
CA LYS A 287 -4.97 12.63 27.29
C LYS A 287 -6.12 12.26 26.36
N VAL A 288 -5.87 11.46 25.30
CA VAL A 288 -6.94 11.00 24.40
C VAL A 288 -7.88 10.03 25.12
N ILE A 289 -7.34 9.12 25.93
CA ILE A 289 -8.14 8.20 26.75
C ILE A 289 -9.05 8.96 27.71
N GLU A 290 -8.51 9.93 28.44
CA GLU A 290 -9.24 10.76 29.39
C GLU A 290 -10.35 11.54 28.67
N VAL A 291 -9.98 12.27 27.62
CA VAL A 291 -10.89 13.13 26.89
C VAL A 291 -12.01 12.32 26.25
N PHE A 292 -11.72 11.18 25.63
CA PHE A 292 -12.72 10.33 24.96
C PHE A 292 -13.44 9.34 25.89
N GLY A 293 -13.02 9.23 27.15
CA GLY A 293 -13.63 8.33 28.13
C GLY A 293 -13.45 6.85 27.79
N VAL A 294 -12.27 6.48 27.27
CA VAL A 294 -11.99 5.12 26.81
C VAL A 294 -11.74 4.19 28.00
N SER A 295 -12.48 3.08 28.05
CA SER A 295 -12.31 2.10 29.14
C SER A 295 -10.93 1.42 29.08
N PRO A 296 -10.37 0.94 30.21
CA PRO A 296 -9.09 0.23 30.23
C PRO A 296 -9.00 -0.96 29.26
N LYS A 297 -10.13 -1.62 28.96
CA LYS A 297 -10.19 -2.75 28.02
C LYS A 297 -10.06 -2.34 26.55
N GLY A 298 -10.21 -1.05 26.24
CA GLY A 298 -10.08 -0.48 24.91
C GLY A 298 -8.75 0.24 24.70
N GLN A 299 -7.80 0.13 25.62
CA GLN A 299 -6.49 0.75 25.49
C GLN A 299 -5.53 -0.20 24.79
N THR A 300 -4.82 0.27 23.77
CA THR A 300 -3.83 -0.51 23.04
C THR A 300 -2.50 0.23 22.90
N GLY A 301 -1.40 -0.52 22.82
CA GLY A 301 -0.09 0.06 22.51
C GLY A 301 0.62 0.79 23.66
N SER A 302 0.19 0.62 24.91
CA SER A 302 0.84 1.21 26.10
C SER A 302 2.27 0.73 26.35
N GLU A 303 2.73 -0.30 25.64
CA GLU A 303 4.08 -0.89 25.75
C GLU A 303 5.06 -0.34 24.69
N VAL A 304 4.62 0.52 23.79
CA VAL A 304 5.45 1.08 22.69
C VAL A 304 6.35 2.19 23.21
N ASP A 305 7.61 2.21 22.76
CA ASP A 305 8.55 3.28 23.09
C ASP A 305 8.02 4.63 22.57
N PRO A 306 7.97 5.70 23.39
CA PRO A 306 7.51 7.02 22.96
C PRO A 306 8.21 7.56 21.70
N ASP A 307 9.49 7.21 21.51
CA ASP A 307 10.26 7.61 20.33
C ASP A 307 9.80 6.89 19.05
N ASP A 308 9.17 5.72 19.19
CA ASP A 308 8.62 4.92 18.09
C ASP A 308 7.16 5.27 17.77
N ILE A 309 6.47 6.08 18.59
CA ILE A 309 5.08 6.49 18.33
C ILE A 309 5.07 7.49 17.17
N GLU A 310 4.16 7.37 16.22
CA GLU A 310 3.91 8.35 15.15
C GLU A 310 2.66 9.19 15.46
N GLY A 311 1.63 8.58 16.03
CA GLY A 311 0.45 9.30 16.49
C GLY A 311 -0.40 8.46 17.42
N VAL A 312 -1.57 8.97 17.76
CA VAL A 312 -2.57 8.25 18.55
C VAL A 312 -3.91 8.25 17.83
N TYR A 313 -4.75 7.28 18.12
CA TYR A 313 -6.07 7.15 17.51
C TYR A 313 -7.14 6.88 18.55
N VAL A 314 -8.38 7.12 18.14
CA VAL A 314 -9.58 6.65 18.83
C VAL A 314 -10.61 6.21 17.78
N GLY A 315 -11.24 5.06 17.99
CA GLY A 315 -12.19 4.49 17.04
C GLY A 315 -13.04 3.38 17.66
N LYS A 316 -13.79 2.66 16.83
CA LYS A 316 -14.49 1.44 17.24
C LYS A 316 -13.85 0.23 16.59
N HIS A 317 -13.54 -0.78 17.40
CA HIS A 317 -13.14 -2.09 16.89
C HIS A 317 -14.36 -2.97 16.58
N ARG A 318 -14.12 -4.13 15.97
CA ARG A 318 -15.09 -5.19 15.60
C ARG A 318 -16.07 -5.64 16.69
N LYS A 319 -15.78 -5.38 17.98
CA LYS A 319 -16.68 -5.67 19.12
C LYS A 319 -17.61 -4.51 19.49
N GLY A 320 -17.59 -3.43 18.70
CA GLY A 320 -18.33 -2.19 18.98
C GLY A 320 -17.78 -1.37 20.16
N LEU A 321 -16.72 -1.84 20.81
CA LEU A 321 -16.04 -1.15 21.90
C LEU A 321 -15.25 0.02 21.33
N THR A 322 -15.39 1.19 21.97
CA THR A 322 -14.49 2.32 21.70
C THR A 322 -13.10 1.97 22.23
N GLU A 323 -12.11 2.10 21.37
CA GLU A 323 -10.71 1.88 21.67
C GLU A 323 -9.87 3.11 21.34
N ALA A 324 -8.74 3.25 22.02
CA ALA A 324 -7.69 4.21 21.72
C ALA A 324 -6.33 3.54 21.86
N GLY A 325 -5.38 3.98 21.05
CA GLY A 325 -4.02 3.47 21.10
C GLY A 325 -3.04 4.30 20.31
N VAL A 326 -1.81 3.80 20.21
CA VAL A 326 -0.74 4.42 19.46
C VAL A 326 -0.61 3.81 18.06
N ILE A 327 -0.07 4.59 17.14
CA ILE A 327 0.37 4.20 15.81
C ILE A 327 1.89 4.29 15.84
N ALA A 328 2.64 3.28 15.37
CA ALA A 328 4.09 3.21 15.55
C ALA A 328 4.88 3.20 14.22
N LEU A 329 6.15 3.62 14.26
CA LEU A 329 7.09 3.66 13.12
C LEU A 329 7.35 2.29 12.48
N ASP A 330 7.20 1.20 13.25
CA ASP A 330 7.50 -0.18 12.84
C ASP A 330 6.25 -0.96 12.40
N ASP A 331 5.13 -0.26 12.19
CA ASP A 331 4.00 -0.80 11.45
C ASP A 331 4.49 -0.99 10.00
N GLY A 332 5.03 -2.18 9.68
CA GLY A 332 5.73 -2.56 8.42
C GLY A 332 4.95 -2.40 7.10
N SER A 333 3.91 -1.58 7.14
CA SER A 333 3.26 -0.87 6.08
C SER A 333 4.23 -0.03 5.25
N GLN A 334 4.25 -0.25 3.93
CA GLN A 334 4.81 0.71 2.97
C GLN A 334 3.81 1.85 2.65
N VAL A 335 2.61 1.80 3.24
CA VAL A 335 1.57 2.84 3.22
C VAL A 335 1.73 3.72 4.48
N SER A 336 1.10 4.90 4.52
CA SER A 336 1.06 5.68 5.76
C SER A 336 0.37 4.89 6.87
N PRO A 337 0.99 4.76 8.06
CA PRO A 337 0.41 3.98 9.16
C PRO A 337 -0.89 4.62 9.69
N TYR A 338 -1.07 5.93 9.48
CA TYR A 338 -2.35 6.62 9.74
C TYR A 338 -3.47 6.14 8.82
N LEU A 339 -3.18 5.95 7.53
CA LEU A 339 -4.16 5.46 6.57
C LEU A 339 -4.54 4.01 6.88
N GLU A 340 -3.55 3.15 7.11
CA GLU A 340 -3.83 1.76 7.49
C GLU A 340 -4.68 1.66 8.74
N LYS A 341 -4.31 2.39 9.80
CA LYS A 341 -5.09 2.38 11.05
C LYS A 341 -6.49 2.94 10.84
N SER A 342 -6.65 3.99 10.03
CA SER A 342 -7.97 4.55 9.73
C SER A 342 -8.84 3.53 8.97
N VAL A 343 -8.25 2.79 8.02
CA VAL A 343 -8.93 1.72 7.30
C VAL A 343 -9.34 0.58 8.23
N GLU A 344 -8.41 0.09 9.05
CA GLU A 344 -8.63 -0.97 10.03
C GLU A 344 -9.86 -0.67 10.90
N LEU A 345 -9.89 0.53 11.48
CA LEU A 345 -10.96 0.95 12.38
C LEU A 345 -12.29 1.19 11.65
N ARG A 346 -12.26 1.90 10.52
CA ARG A 346 -13.48 2.28 9.79
C ARG A 346 -14.22 1.07 9.22
N TYR A 347 -13.47 0.08 8.74
CA TYR A 347 -13.99 -1.12 8.06
C TYR A 347 -13.92 -2.38 8.94
N GLN A 348 -13.44 -2.25 10.18
CA GLN A 348 -13.29 -3.34 11.15
C GLN A 348 -12.55 -4.53 10.53
N LEU A 349 -11.42 -4.24 9.88
CA LEU A 349 -10.59 -5.24 9.22
C LEU A 349 -9.59 -5.81 10.22
N ASP A 350 -9.34 -7.12 10.16
CA ASP A 350 -8.19 -7.73 10.81
C ASP A 350 -6.98 -7.53 9.88
N LEU A 351 -6.46 -6.30 9.81
CA LEU A 351 -5.22 -6.06 9.07
C LEU A 351 -4.06 -6.74 9.81
N PRO A 352 -3.13 -7.40 9.09
CA PRO A 352 -1.98 -8.06 9.71
C PRO A 352 -1.04 -7.01 10.32
N THR A 353 -1.33 -6.60 11.56
CA THR A 353 -0.38 -5.94 12.47
C THR A 353 0.62 -7.00 12.92
N THR A 354 1.57 -7.35 12.05
CA THR A 354 2.36 -8.57 12.29
C THR A 354 3.52 -8.31 13.23
N ARG A 355 3.56 -9.12 14.31
CA ARG A 355 4.68 -9.43 15.21
C ARG A 355 5.19 -8.29 16.08
N ARG A 356 4.95 -8.44 17.39
CA ARG A 356 5.82 -7.96 18.48
C ARG A 356 7.30 -8.19 18.12
N ALA A 357 7.96 -7.17 17.56
CA ALA A 357 9.41 -7.10 17.35
C ALA A 357 10.17 -6.81 18.65
N GLY A 358 9.63 -7.22 19.81
CA GLY A 358 10.26 -7.02 21.12
C GLY A 358 11.47 -7.91 21.38
N ARG A 359 11.77 -8.90 20.51
CA ARG A 359 12.96 -9.78 20.67
C ARG A 359 14.16 -9.39 19.81
N ASP A 360 13.94 -8.77 18.65
CA ASP A 360 15.05 -8.46 17.73
C ASP A 360 15.70 -7.11 18.05
N LYS A 361 14.94 -6.10 18.50
CA LYS A 361 15.52 -4.81 18.94
C LYS A 361 16.38 -4.94 20.20
N ALA A 362 16.06 -5.87 21.11
CA ALA A 362 16.88 -6.15 22.30
C ALA A 362 18.22 -6.81 21.91
N ALA A 363 18.19 -7.76 20.97
CA ALA A 363 19.38 -8.42 20.45
C ALA A 363 20.31 -7.45 19.69
N ASP A 364 19.74 -6.50 18.93
CA ASP A 364 20.51 -5.52 18.17
C ASP A 364 21.07 -4.39 19.06
N ARG A 365 20.34 -3.99 20.11
CA ARG A 365 20.82 -3.06 21.13
C ARG A 365 21.94 -3.68 21.97
N ASP A 366 21.81 -4.95 22.37
CA ASP A 366 22.87 -5.68 23.08
C ASP A 366 24.08 -5.92 22.19
N ALA A 367 23.90 -6.25 20.91
CA ALA A 367 25.01 -6.41 19.96
C ALA A 367 25.78 -5.10 19.73
N ARG A 368 25.07 -3.95 19.69
CA ARG A 368 25.67 -2.62 19.58
C ARG A 368 26.45 -2.23 20.84
N LEU A 369 25.88 -2.47 22.03
CA LEU A 369 26.53 -2.22 23.31
C LEU A 369 27.77 -3.09 23.53
N ILE A 370 27.73 -4.34 23.04
CA ILE A 370 28.88 -5.25 23.06
C ILE A 370 29.97 -4.77 22.10
N ARG A 371 29.63 -4.30 20.89
CA ARG A 371 30.60 -3.71 19.95
C ARG A 371 31.29 -2.47 20.50
N GLU A 372 30.52 -1.53 21.07
CA GLU A 372 31.09 -0.31 21.67
C GLU A 372 32.02 -0.63 22.85
N LYS A 373 31.65 -1.62 23.69
CA LYS A 373 32.54 -2.09 24.77
C LYS A 373 33.79 -2.80 24.25
N MET A 374 33.73 -3.51 23.12
CA MET A 374 34.92 -4.12 22.51
C MET A 374 35.84 -3.09 21.87
N GLU A 375 35.30 -2.04 21.25
CA GLU A 375 36.08 -0.95 20.66
C GLU A 375 36.76 -0.09 21.74
N GLN A 376 36.06 0.21 22.84
CA GLN A 376 36.67 0.91 23.99
C GLN A 376 37.78 0.11 24.65
N ARG A 377 37.68 -1.23 24.72
CA ARG A 377 38.75 -2.09 25.24
C ARG A 377 39.97 -2.21 24.33
N ARG A 378 39.83 -1.95 23.02
CA ARG A 378 40.95 -1.91 22.07
C ARG A 378 41.65 -0.55 22.01
N ALA A 379 41.04 0.49 22.58
CA ALA A 379 41.56 1.86 22.57
C ALA A 379 42.36 2.23 23.84
N ILE A 380 42.61 1.27 24.75
CA ILE A 380 43.51 1.47 25.90
C ILE A 380 44.88 0.88 25.51
N PRO A 381 45.94 1.70 25.38
CA PRO A 381 47.26 1.26 24.95
C PRO A 381 47.96 0.31 25.94
#